data_AF-A0A2N2E5U1-F1
#
_entry.id   AF-A0A2N2E5U1-F1
#
_cell.length_a   1.000
_cell.length_b   1.000
_cell.length_c   1.000
_cell.angle_alpha   90.00
_cell.angle_beta   90.00
_cell.angle_gamma   90.00
#
_symmetry.space_group_name_H-M   'P 1'
#
loop_
_entity.id
_entity.type
_entity.pdbx_description
1 polymer ?
#
loop_
_entity_poly.entity_id
_entity_poly.type
_entity_poly.pdbx_seq_one_letter_code
_entity_poly.pdbx_strand_id
1 'polypeptide(L)'
;MAGLIAAALAWVGNILIVKRWGESGVIWIVPVFEELAKTMTALLLGGSISFVHGVFGLIEAVHDYTSSGRLGLWTALAGLTSHWVFGQVTYYTIIYTRLWMAGIVAAALLHTYFNYIMIRFFNSDRY
;
A
#
# COMPACT_ATOMS: atom_id res chain seq x y z
N MET A 1 -14.49 -8.08 -2.39
CA MET A 1 -14.41 -7.67 -3.81
C MET A 1 -13.57 -6.42 -4.00
N ALA A 2 -13.90 -5.27 -3.38
CA ALA A 2 -13.13 -4.03 -3.54
C ALA A 2 -11.62 -4.17 -3.26
N GLY A 3 -11.20 -4.86 -2.19
CA GLY A 3 -9.77 -5.11 -1.91
C GLY A 3 -9.04 -5.93 -2.96
N LEU A 4 -9.72 -6.93 -3.56
CA LEU A 4 -9.14 -7.74 -4.65
C LEU A 4 -8.95 -6.90 -5.91
N ILE A 5 -9.94 -6.05 -6.24
CA ILE A 5 -9.88 -5.15 -7.39
C ILE A 5 -8.78 -4.10 -7.18
N ALA A 6 -8.69 -3.53 -5.97
CA ALA A 6 -7.62 -2.61 -5.61
C ALA A 6 -6.24 -3.25 -5.82
N ALA A 7 -6.04 -4.48 -5.33
CA ALA A 7 -4.79 -5.21 -5.50
C ALA A 7 -4.46 -5.51 -6.96
N ALA A 8 -5.45 -5.89 -7.77
CA ALA A 8 -5.24 -6.11 -9.20
C ALA A 8 -4.85 -4.82 -9.93
N LEU A 9 -5.50 -3.70 -9.62
CA LEU A 9 -5.18 -2.38 -10.19
C LEU A 9 -3.78 -1.93 -9.78
N ALA A 10 -3.46 -2.02 -8.48
CA ALA A 10 -2.14 -1.70 -7.96
C ALA A 10 -1.06 -2.55 -8.59
N TRP A 11 -1.26 -3.86 -8.72
CA TRP A 11 -0.29 -4.76 -9.34
C TRP A 11 0.12 -4.31 -10.75
N VAL A 12 -0.87 -4.00 -11.60
CA VAL A 12 -0.61 -3.49 -12.95
C VAL A 12 0.10 -2.14 -12.92
N GLY A 13 -0.37 -1.21 -12.08
CA GLY A 13 0.26 0.10 -11.93
C GLY A 13 1.71 0.02 -11.42
N ASN A 14 1.95 -0.79 -10.40
CA ASN A 14 3.25 -1.00 -9.77
C ASN A 14 4.25 -1.56 -10.79
N ILE A 15 3.87 -2.54 -11.61
CA ILE A 15 4.72 -3.03 -12.69
C ILE A 15 5.15 -1.91 -13.63
N LEU A 16 4.20 -1.08 -14.08
CA LEU A 16 4.49 0.04 -14.99
C LEU A 16 5.38 1.11 -14.33
N ILE A 17 5.09 1.42 -13.06
CA ILE A 17 5.83 2.42 -12.29
C ILE A 17 7.26 1.94 -12.05
N VAL A 18 7.44 0.72 -11.55
CA VAL A 18 8.77 0.15 -11.28
C VAL A 18 9.58 0.02 -12.56
N LYS A 19 8.97 -0.41 -13.67
CA LYS A 19 9.66 -0.50 -14.97
C LYS A 19 10.19 0.86 -15.45
N ARG A 20 9.49 1.96 -15.13
CA ARG A 20 9.83 3.30 -15.64
C ARG A 20 10.71 4.12 -14.69
N TRP A 21 10.56 3.94 -13.38
CA TRP A 21 11.20 4.77 -12.34
C TRP A 21 12.02 3.97 -11.30
N GLY A 22 12.04 2.64 -11.37
CA GLY A 22 12.82 1.77 -10.48
C GLY A 22 12.52 2.00 -8.99
N GLU A 23 13.56 1.99 -8.16
CA GLU A 23 13.50 2.24 -6.71
C GLU A 23 12.79 3.57 -6.38
N SER A 24 13.07 4.64 -7.13
CA SER A 24 12.42 5.94 -6.90
C SER A 24 10.91 5.86 -7.12
N GLY A 25 10.45 5.02 -8.05
CA GLY A 25 9.03 4.75 -8.25
C GLY A 25 8.40 4.05 -7.04
N VAL A 26 9.10 3.07 -6.45
CA VAL A 26 8.64 2.33 -5.26
C VAL A 26 8.52 3.23 -4.04
N ILE A 27 9.44 4.19 -3.87
CA ILE A 27 9.41 5.10 -2.73
C ILE A 27 8.31 6.16 -2.92
N TRP A 28 8.24 6.81 -4.08
CA TRP A 28 7.47 8.07 -4.22
C TRP A 28 6.14 7.95 -4.96
N ILE A 29 6.02 7.01 -5.90
CA ILE A 29 4.88 6.96 -6.84
C ILE A 29 3.94 5.81 -6.50
N VAL A 30 4.49 4.62 -6.25
CA VAL A 30 3.73 3.41 -5.88
C VAL A 30 2.80 3.67 -4.68
N PRO A 31 3.27 4.24 -3.55
CA PRO A 31 2.40 4.48 -2.39
C PRO A 31 1.18 5.34 -2.72
N VAL A 32 1.39 6.42 -3.48
CA VAL A 32 0.31 7.32 -3.89
C VAL A 32 -0.72 6.58 -4.76
N PHE A 33 -0.23 5.79 -5.73
CA PHE A 33 -1.09 5.02 -6.63
C PHE A 33 -1.91 3.97 -5.88
N GLU A 34 -1.29 3.26 -4.94
CA GLU A 34 -1.96 2.25 -4.14
C GLU A 34 -3.01 2.82 -3.20
N GLU A 35 -2.67 3.87 -2.44
CA GLU A 35 -3.65 4.51 -1.55
C GLU A 35 -4.84 5.05 -2.37
N LEU A 36 -4.58 5.63 -3.54
CA LEU A 36 -5.65 6.03 -4.46
C LEU A 36 -6.50 4.83 -4.90
N ALA A 37 -5.89 3.72 -5.33
CA ALA A 37 -6.62 2.53 -5.76
C ALA A 37 -7.48 1.94 -4.64
N LYS A 38 -6.92 1.78 -3.44
CA LYS A 38 -7.62 1.24 -2.26
C LYS A 38 -8.77 2.14 -1.83
N THR A 39 -8.54 3.44 -1.68
CA THR A 39 -9.59 4.35 -1.23
C THR A 39 -10.69 4.51 -2.28
N MET A 40 -10.33 4.68 -3.57
CA MET A 40 -11.33 4.87 -4.62
C MET A 40 -12.18 3.63 -4.84
N THR A 41 -11.59 2.42 -4.84
CA THR A 41 -12.37 1.19 -4.96
C THR A 41 -13.29 0.96 -3.74
N ALA A 42 -12.84 1.31 -2.54
CA ALA A 42 -13.68 1.29 -1.35
C ALA A 42 -14.88 2.23 -1.51
N LEU A 43 -14.66 3.48 -1.92
CA LEU A 43 -15.72 4.48 -2.08
C LEU A 43 -16.70 4.14 -3.20
N LEU A 44 -16.20 3.74 -4.38
CA LEU A 44 -17.03 3.44 -5.55
C LEU A 44 -17.89 2.20 -5.38
N LEU A 45 -17.42 1.22 -4.61
CA LEU A 45 -18.12 -0.05 -4.39
C LEU A 45 -18.82 -0.13 -3.02
N GLY A 46 -18.84 0.96 -2.26
CA GLY A 46 -19.43 1.01 -0.92
C GLY A 46 -18.76 0.08 0.10
N GLY A 47 -17.47 -0.21 -0.08
CA GLY A 47 -16.68 -1.06 0.81
C GLY A 47 -16.13 -0.32 2.02
N SER A 48 -15.83 -1.06 3.09
CA SER A 48 -15.09 -0.52 4.23
C SER A 48 -13.64 -0.21 3.84
N ILE A 49 -13.22 1.05 4.03
CA ILE A 49 -11.86 1.52 3.73
C ILE A 49 -10.83 0.65 4.45
N SER A 50 -10.95 0.49 5.75
CA SER A 50 -10.04 -0.31 6.58
C SER A 50 -9.95 -1.76 6.09
N PHE A 51 -11.10 -2.37 5.75
CA PHE A 51 -11.13 -3.76 5.29
C PHE A 51 -10.51 -3.92 3.90
N VAL A 52 -10.74 -2.96 2.99
CA VAL A 52 -10.12 -2.94 1.66
C VAL A 52 -8.59 -2.89 1.77
N HIS A 53 -8.06 -2.05 2.66
CA HIS A 53 -6.61 -1.97 2.89
C HIS A 53 -6.06 -3.24 3.54
N GLY A 54 -6.80 -3.86 4.47
CA GLY A 54 -6.39 -5.13 5.08
C GLY A 54 -6.32 -6.28 4.06
N VAL A 55 -7.32 -6.41 3.18
CA VAL A 55 -7.31 -7.42 2.10
C VAL A 55 -6.18 -7.17 1.11
N PHE A 56 -5.96 -5.91 0.74
CA PHE A 56 -4.85 -5.52 -0.12
C PHE A 56 -3.50 -5.91 0.50
N GLY A 57 -3.26 -5.50 1.75
CA GLY A 57 -2.03 -5.82 2.47
C GLY A 57 -1.85 -7.32 2.69
N LEU A 58 -2.92 -8.10 2.78
CA LEU A 58 -2.84 -9.56 2.86
C LEU A 58 -2.31 -10.16 1.55
N ILE A 59 -2.75 -9.66 0.40
CA ILE A 59 -2.29 -10.14 -0.90
C ILE A 59 -0.80 -9.83 -1.07
N GLU A 60 -0.38 -8.61 -0.72
CA GLU A 60 1.03 -8.24 -0.77
C GLU A 60 1.87 -9.00 0.24
N ALA A 61 1.37 -9.25 1.45
CA ALA A 61 2.07 -10.06 2.43
C ALA A 61 2.33 -11.49 1.93
N VAL A 62 1.37 -12.10 1.21
CA VAL A 62 1.59 -13.40 0.56
C VAL A 62 2.68 -13.31 -0.52
N HIS A 63 2.64 -12.26 -1.33
CA HIS A 63 3.68 -12.02 -2.34
C HIS A 63 5.07 -11.80 -1.70
N ASP A 64 5.16 -11.00 -0.65
CA ASP A 64 6.40 -10.67 0.05
C ASP A 64 6.99 -11.86 0.79
N TYR A 65 6.11 -12.69 1.38
CA TYR A 65 6.51 -13.95 2.01
C TYR A 65 7.20 -14.87 1.02
N THR A 66 6.64 -15.01 -0.19
CA THR A 66 7.17 -15.89 -1.22
C THR A 66 8.39 -15.32 -1.96
N SER A 67 8.54 -13.99 -2.00
CA SER A 67 9.60 -13.32 -2.77
C SER A 67 10.81 -12.88 -1.94
N SER A 68 10.73 -12.83 -0.61
CA SER A 68 11.77 -12.21 0.25
C SER A 68 12.70 -13.19 0.98
N GLY A 69 12.70 -14.47 0.59
CA GLY A 69 13.63 -15.47 1.11
C GLY A 69 13.61 -15.59 2.65
N ARG A 70 14.78 -15.50 3.29
CA ARG A 70 14.95 -15.70 4.75
C ARG A 70 14.19 -14.69 5.62
N LEU A 71 13.89 -13.50 5.10
CA LEU A 71 13.12 -12.47 5.81
C LEU A 71 11.64 -12.42 5.36
N GLY A 72 11.18 -13.41 4.58
CA GLY A 72 9.81 -13.50 4.05
C GLY A 72 8.72 -13.27 5.09
N LEU A 73 8.80 -13.94 6.24
CA LEU A 73 7.77 -13.79 7.28
C LEU A 73 7.72 -12.38 7.86
N TRP A 74 8.88 -11.79 8.15
CA TRP A 74 8.95 -10.47 8.78
C TRP A 74 8.56 -9.35 7.81
N THR A 75 8.97 -9.46 6.54
CA THR A 75 8.56 -8.53 5.48
C THR A 75 7.05 -8.58 5.26
N ALA A 76 6.47 -9.78 5.16
CA ALA A 76 5.03 -9.98 5.04
C ALA A 76 4.24 -9.42 6.22
N LEU A 77 4.69 -9.68 7.46
CA LEU A 77 4.01 -9.17 8.65
C LEU A 77 4.11 -7.64 8.77
N ALA A 78 5.28 -7.07 8.46
CA ALA A 78 5.48 -5.63 8.47
C ALA A 78 4.59 -4.94 7.42
N GLY A 79 4.56 -5.47 6.19
CA GLY A 79 3.69 -4.99 5.11
C GLY A 79 2.20 -5.08 5.46
N LEU A 80 1.72 -6.27 5.87
CA LEU A 80 0.31 -6.44 6.26
C LEU A 80 -0.11 -5.45 7.36
N THR A 81 0.73 -5.32 8.38
CA THR A 81 0.45 -4.42 9.51
C THR A 81 0.45 -2.97 9.07
N SER A 82 1.41 -2.56 8.25
CA SER A 82 1.49 -1.18 7.77
C SER A 82 0.29 -0.81 6.89
N HIS A 83 -0.13 -1.67 5.95
CA HIS A 83 -1.33 -1.41 5.15
C HIS A 83 -2.61 -1.34 5.98
N TRP A 84 -2.76 -2.19 6.99
CA TRP A 84 -3.89 -2.07 7.90
C TRP A 84 -3.88 -0.72 8.63
N VAL A 85 -2.72 -0.30 9.15
CA VAL A 85 -2.54 1.03 9.78
C VAL A 85 -2.87 2.16 8.80
N PHE A 86 -2.41 2.09 7.55
CA PHE A 86 -2.71 3.09 6.52
C PHE A 86 -4.22 3.17 6.25
N GLY A 87 -4.91 2.03 6.20
CA GLY A 87 -6.36 1.98 6.10
C GLY A 87 -7.07 2.66 7.27
N GLN A 88 -6.56 2.47 8.50
CA GLN A 88 -7.08 3.17 9.68
C GLN A 88 -6.84 4.68 9.61
N VAL A 89 -5.63 5.11 9.23
CA VAL A 89 -5.31 6.52 9.03
C VAL A 89 -6.25 7.14 7.99
N THR A 90 -6.39 6.52 6.82
CA THR A 90 -7.31 6.95 5.77
C THR A 90 -8.73 7.07 6.32
N TYR A 91 -9.25 6.02 6.97
CA TYR A 91 -10.61 6.03 7.52
C TYR A 91 -10.82 7.16 8.52
N TYR A 92 -9.94 7.30 9.52
CA TYR A 92 -10.08 8.32 10.56
C TYR A 92 -9.94 9.73 9.99
N THR A 93 -8.98 9.96 9.10
CA THR A 93 -8.83 11.26 8.44
C THR A 93 -10.11 11.63 7.67
N ILE A 94 -10.73 10.68 6.97
CA ILE A 94 -11.95 10.95 6.21
C ILE A 94 -13.13 11.26 7.12
N ILE A 95 -13.34 10.53 8.22
CA ILE A 95 -14.48 10.81 9.09
C ILE A 95 -14.36 12.16 9.80
N TYR A 96 -13.14 12.58 10.17
CA TYR A 96 -12.90 13.83 10.89
C TYR A 96 -12.85 15.05 9.96
N THR A 97 -12.24 14.93 8.77
CA THR A 97 -12.10 16.05 7.82
C THR A 97 -13.25 16.14 6.82
N ARG A 98 -13.98 15.03 6.60
CA ARG A 98 -14.94 14.84 5.50
C ARG A 98 -14.31 14.94 4.09
N LEU A 99 -12.99 14.93 3.99
CA LEU A 99 -12.25 15.03 2.73
C LEU A 99 -11.56 13.70 2.42
N TRP A 100 -12.07 12.96 1.43
CA TRP A 100 -11.47 11.70 1.00
C TRP A 100 -10.01 11.87 0.51
N MET A 101 -9.73 12.97 -0.18
CA MET A 101 -8.38 13.31 -0.63
C MET A 101 -7.40 13.50 0.53
N ALA A 102 -7.85 14.06 1.66
CA ALA A 102 -6.99 14.23 2.83
C ALA A 102 -6.57 12.88 3.42
N GLY A 103 -7.46 11.89 3.41
CA GLY A 103 -7.15 10.52 3.82
C GLY A 103 -6.08 9.87 2.93
N ILE A 104 -6.23 9.99 1.60
CA ILE A 104 -5.25 9.47 0.63
C ILE A 104 -3.89 10.13 0.85
N VAL A 105 -3.84 11.45 0.97
CA VAL A 105 -2.57 12.17 1.17
C VAL A 105 -1.90 11.74 2.49
N ALA A 106 -2.66 11.65 3.58
CA ALA A 106 -2.12 11.25 4.88
C ALA A 106 -1.54 9.83 4.86
N ALA A 107 -2.28 8.86 4.30
CA ALA A 107 -1.79 7.49 4.17
C ALA A 107 -0.62 7.39 3.19
N ALA A 108 -0.66 8.10 2.06
CA ALA A 108 0.41 8.05 1.07
C ALA A 108 1.73 8.62 1.60
N LEU A 109 1.69 9.66 2.43
CA LEU A 109 2.88 10.19 3.12
C LEU A 109 3.47 9.15 4.09
N LEU A 110 2.61 8.52 4.90
CA LEU A 110 3.05 7.51 5.86
C LEU A 110 3.61 6.27 5.14
N HIS A 111 2.98 5.87 4.05
CA HIS A 111 3.40 4.75 3.22
C HIS A 111 4.71 5.05 2.47
N THR A 112 4.85 6.23 1.90
CA THR A 112 6.13 6.71 1.32
C THR A 112 7.26 6.65 2.34
N TYR A 113 6.99 7.12 3.57
CA TYR A 113 7.96 7.06 4.66
C TYR A 113 8.32 5.62 5.04
N PHE A 114 7.34 4.72 5.12
CA PHE A 114 7.56 3.31 5.37
C PHE A 114 8.43 2.67 4.27
N ASN A 115 8.10 2.87 2.99
CA ASN A 115 8.88 2.33 1.88
C ASN A 115 10.31 2.87 1.87
N TYR A 116 10.49 4.17 2.15
CA TYR A 116 11.81 4.76 2.31
C TYR A 116 12.63 4.05 3.39
N ILE A 117 12.05 3.81 4.59
CA ILE A 117 12.73 3.09 5.67
C ILE A 117 13.06 1.65 5.23
N MET A 118 12.08 0.92 4.68
CA MET A 118 12.26 -0.47 4.30
C MET A 118 13.38 -0.65 3.28
N ILE A 119 13.41 0.21 2.26
CA ILE A 119 14.46 0.15 1.23
C ILE A 119 15.83 0.52 1.81
N ARG A 120 15.93 1.62 2.57
CA ARG A 120 17.22 2.12 3.05
C ARG A 120 17.84 1.28 4.16
N PHE A 121 17.04 0.60 4.97
CA PHE A 121 17.53 -0.10 6.16
C PHE A 121 17.36 -1.62 6.11
N PHE A 122 16.52 -2.15 5.22
CA PHE A 122 16.19 -3.59 5.22
C PHE A 122 16.34 -4.28 3.85
N ASN A 123 16.62 -3.55 2.77
CA ASN A 123 16.60 -4.10 1.41
C ASN A 123 17.80 -3.63 0.57
N SER A 124 19.03 -3.85 1.03
CA SER A 124 20.28 -3.45 0.35
C SER A 124 20.56 -4.16 -0.98
N ASP A 125 19.82 -5.23 -1.33
CA ASP A 125 20.22 -6.14 -2.42
C ASP A 125 19.15 -6.40 -3.49
N ARG A 126 18.09 -5.56 -3.60
CA ARG A 126 16.92 -5.89 -4.45
C ARG A 126 16.60 -4.97 -5.62
N TYR A 127 17.56 -4.17 -6.09
CA TYR A 127 17.50 -3.48 -7.38
C TYR A 127 18.87 -3.40 -8.05
#